data_AF-F0Y7A9-F1
#
_entry.id   AF-F0Y7A9-F1
#
_cell.length_a   1.000
_cell.length_b   1.000
_cell.length_c   1.000
_cell.angle_alpha   90.00
_cell.angle_beta   90.00
_cell.angle_gamma   90.00
#
_symmetry.space_group_name_H-M   'P 1'
#
loop_
_entity.id
_entity.type
_entity.pdbx_description
1 polymer ?
#
loop_
_entity_poly.entity_id
_entity_poly.type
_entity_poly.pdbx_seq_one_letter_code
_entity_poly.pdbx_strand_id
1 'polypeptide(L)'
;KVHPDKRPGDAAAAADFHALKRAYDVLSDPARRKRYDRAGTVGDDDEGFEAAYERYRGVEISEEDIEAFESGYHESAAERADVLAYCERHDGDVSRILEAIIGSTDGDADRYVAMLAKAFKD
;
A
#
# COMPACT_ATOMS: atom_id res chain seq x y z
N LYS A 1 -24.64 -30.33 -0.46
CA LYS A 1 -24.22 -30.26 0.95
C LYS A 1 -24.81 -29.04 1.67
N VAL A 2 -24.87 -27.87 1.02
CA VAL A 2 -25.39 -26.61 1.60
C VAL A 2 -26.69 -26.11 0.95
N HIS A 3 -27.38 -26.93 0.14
CA HIS A 3 -28.59 -26.49 -0.55
C HIS A 3 -29.74 -26.30 0.46
N PRO A 4 -30.41 -25.13 0.52
CA PRO A 4 -31.44 -24.83 1.51
C PRO A 4 -32.63 -25.81 1.41
N ASP A 5 -33.09 -26.16 0.20
CA ASP A 5 -34.19 -27.14 0.02
C ASP A 5 -33.85 -28.55 0.53
N LYS A 6 -32.57 -28.91 0.59
CA LYS A 6 -32.13 -30.21 1.11
C LYS A 6 -31.85 -30.18 2.61
N ARG A 7 -31.91 -29.00 3.25
CA ARG A 7 -31.68 -28.77 4.68
C ARG A 7 -32.71 -27.76 5.24
N PRO A 8 -34.02 -28.05 5.12
CA PRO A 8 -35.06 -27.16 5.62
C PRO A 8 -34.91 -26.99 7.14
N GLY A 9 -35.00 -25.74 7.62
CA GLY A 9 -34.88 -25.41 9.05
C GLY A 9 -33.46 -25.18 9.56
N ASP A 10 -32.42 -25.42 8.76
CA ASP A 10 -31.07 -24.99 9.12
C ASP A 10 -30.80 -23.55 8.65
N ALA A 11 -30.76 -22.63 9.61
CA ALA A 11 -30.47 -21.23 9.37
C ALA A 11 -29.05 -21.00 8.79
N ALA A 12 -28.09 -21.91 9.03
CA ALA A 12 -26.73 -21.80 8.51
C ALA A 12 -26.62 -22.21 7.04
N ALA A 13 -27.53 -23.06 6.52
CA ALA A 13 -27.45 -23.58 5.17
C ALA A 13 -27.51 -22.47 4.10
N ALA A 14 -28.32 -21.43 4.32
CA ALA A 14 -28.39 -20.29 3.42
C ALA A 14 -27.07 -19.48 3.43
N ALA A 15 -26.51 -19.21 4.61
CA ALA A 15 -25.25 -18.48 4.75
C ALA A 15 -24.08 -19.24 4.09
N ASP A 16 -23.98 -20.54 4.34
CA ASP A 16 -22.97 -21.41 3.72
C ASP A 16 -23.11 -21.46 2.20
N PHE A 17 -24.35 -21.48 1.69
CA PHE A 17 -24.61 -21.43 0.25
C PHE A 17 -24.14 -20.11 -0.37
N HIS A 18 -24.41 -18.98 0.27
CA HIS A 18 -23.93 -17.67 -0.19
C HIS A 18 -22.40 -17.58 -0.16
N ALA A 19 -21.75 -18.10 0.89
CA ALA A 19 -20.30 -18.15 0.99
C ALA A 19 -19.69 -19.03 -0.12
N LEU A 20 -20.24 -20.21 -0.37
CA LEU A 20 -19.79 -21.10 -1.44
C LEU A 20 -19.98 -20.46 -2.82
N LYS A 21 -21.11 -19.77 -3.03
CA LYS A 21 -21.37 -19.06 -4.29
C LYS A 21 -20.31 -17.97 -4.52
N ARG A 22 -20.05 -17.12 -3.52
CA ARG A 22 -19.00 -16.08 -3.60
C ARG A 22 -17.63 -16.67 -3.89
N ALA A 23 -17.27 -17.77 -3.21
CA ALA A 23 -16.01 -18.46 -3.48
C ALA A 23 -15.94 -18.98 -4.92
N TYR A 24 -17.04 -19.53 -5.44
CA TYR A 24 -17.11 -19.96 -6.84
C TYR A 24 -16.98 -18.77 -7.80
N ASP A 25 -17.71 -17.68 -7.59
CA ASP A 25 -17.68 -16.50 -8.47
C ASP A 25 -16.27 -15.88 -8.53
N VAL A 26 -15.53 -15.85 -7.42
CA VAL A 26 -14.14 -15.40 -7.37
C VAL A 26 -13.17 -16.40 -7.99
N LEU A 27 -13.27 -17.68 -7.62
CA LEU A 27 -12.27 -18.68 -8.01
C LEU A 27 -12.51 -19.21 -9.43
N SER A 28 -13.71 -19.11 -9.99
CA SER A 28 -14.01 -19.60 -11.34
C SER A 28 -13.44 -18.69 -12.43
N ASP A 29 -13.34 -17.39 -12.18
CA ASP A 29 -12.74 -16.40 -13.08
C ASP A 29 -11.22 -16.26 -12.81
N PRO A 30 -10.34 -16.52 -13.80
CA PRO A 30 -8.90 -16.40 -13.63
C PRO A 30 -8.41 -15.01 -13.20
N ALA A 31 -9.04 -13.93 -13.66
CA ALA A 31 -8.69 -12.56 -13.29
C ALA A 31 -9.09 -12.27 -11.84
N ARG A 32 -10.30 -12.66 -11.42
CA ARG A 32 -10.74 -12.53 -10.02
C ARG A 32 -9.92 -13.40 -9.08
N ARG A 33 -9.56 -14.62 -9.49
CA ARG A 33 -8.66 -15.50 -8.73
C ARG A 33 -7.27 -14.88 -8.55
N LYS A 34 -6.64 -14.40 -9.64
CA LYS A 34 -5.31 -13.76 -9.55
C LYS A 34 -5.33 -12.57 -8.58
N ARG A 35 -6.39 -11.76 -8.60
CA ARG A 35 -6.57 -10.64 -7.67
C ARG A 35 -6.71 -11.13 -6.23
N TYR A 36 -7.55 -12.13 -5.98
CA TYR A 36 -7.72 -12.72 -4.65
C TYR A 36 -6.40 -13.28 -4.11
N ASP A 37 -5.66 -14.04 -4.92
CA ASP A 37 -4.38 -14.66 -4.53
C ASP A 37 -3.34 -13.59 -4.15
N ARG A 38 -3.38 -12.43 -4.82
CA ARG A 38 -2.46 -11.32 -4.55
C ARG A 38 -2.88 -10.41 -3.40
N ALA A 39 -4.17 -10.11 -3.28
CA ALA A 39 -4.70 -9.07 -2.39
C ALA A 39 -5.33 -9.63 -1.10
N GLY A 40 -5.66 -10.92 -1.08
CA GLY A 40 -6.48 -11.56 -0.05
C GLY A 40 -7.96 -11.16 -0.07
N THR A 41 -8.38 -10.28 -0.99
CA THR A 41 -9.76 -9.78 -1.10
C THR A 41 -10.14 -9.53 -2.55
N VAL A 42 -11.43 -9.56 -2.85
CA VAL A 42 -12.00 -9.05 -4.10
C VAL A 42 -13.18 -8.17 -3.73
N GLY A 43 -13.37 -7.05 -4.42
CA GLY A 43 -14.51 -6.17 -4.18
C GLY A 43 -15.84 -6.90 -4.39
N ASP A 44 -16.88 -6.41 -3.74
CA ASP A 44 -18.25 -6.88 -3.95
C ASP A 44 -18.72 -6.41 -5.33
N ASP A 45 -18.56 -7.23 -6.38
CA ASP A 45 -19.09 -7.07 -7.77
C ASP A 45 -19.22 -5.61 -8.28
N ASP A 46 -18.33 -4.71 -7.84
CA ASP A 46 -18.34 -3.29 -8.14
C ASP A 46 -17.21 -3.03 -9.13
N GLU A 47 -17.59 -2.88 -10.40
CA GLU A 47 -16.68 -2.61 -11.51
C GLU A 47 -15.82 -1.35 -11.27
N GLY A 48 -16.32 -0.38 -10.49
CA GLY A 48 -15.59 0.81 -10.09
C GLY A 48 -14.47 0.51 -9.09
N PHE A 49 -14.73 -0.37 -8.12
CA PHE A 49 -13.71 -0.87 -7.20
C PHE A 49 -12.61 -1.62 -7.94
N GLU A 50 -12.96 -2.46 -8.91
CA GLU A 50 -11.98 -3.22 -9.68
C GLU A 50 -11.08 -2.31 -10.52
N ALA A 51 -11.66 -1.31 -11.20
CA ALA A 51 -10.89 -0.34 -11.98
C ALA A 51 -9.95 0.49 -11.11
N ALA A 52 -10.39 0.89 -9.91
CA ALA A 52 -9.55 1.59 -8.95
C ALA A 52 -8.42 0.69 -8.41
N TYR A 53 -8.73 -0.56 -8.09
CA TYR A 53 -7.74 -1.53 -7.62
C TYR A 53 -6.65 -1.75 -8.67
N GLU A 54 -7.05 -1.97 -9.93
CA GLU A 54 -6.10 -2.17 -11.03
C GLU A 54 -5.24 -0.92 -11.25
N ARG A 55 -5.83 0.28 -11.17
CA ARG A 55 -5.08 1.54 -11.32
C ARG A 55 -4.01 1.75 -10.25
N TYR A 56 -4.34 1.52 -8.98
CA TYR A 56 -3.44 1.85 -7.86
C TYR A 56 -2.56 0.69 -7.43
N ARG A 57 -3.06 -0.53 -7.59
CA ARG A 57 -2.37 -1.73 -7.16
C ARG A 57 -2.03 -2.65 -8.31
N GLY A 58 -2.52 -2.48 -9.54
CA GLY A 58 -2.24 -3.42 -10.65
C GLY A 58 -0.77 -3.57 -11.02
N VAL A 59 0.05 -2.54 -10.75
CA VAL A 59 1.49 -2.58 -10.94
C VAL A 59 2.15 -3.44 -9.85
N GLU A 60 2.98 -4.40 -10.27
CA GLU A 60 3.88 -5.14 -9.40
C GLU A 60 5.13 -4.28 -9.18
N ILE A 61 5.48 -4.05 -7.91
CA ILE A 61 6.70 -3.33 -7.53
C ILE A 61 7.74 -4.40 -7.22
N SER A 62 8.86 -4.36 -7.92
CA SER A 62 10.01 -5.25 -7.66
C SER A 62 10.98 -4.64 -6.66
N GLU A 63 11.96 -5.43 -6.21
CA GLU A 63 13.06 -4.91 -5.39
C GLU A 63 13.89 -3.88 -6.18
N GLU A 64 14.10 -4.13 -7.48
CA GLU A 64 14.83 -3.20 -8.36
C GLU A 64 14.09 -1.86 -8.54
N ASP A 65 12.75 -1.86 -8.53
CA ASP A 65 11.96 -0.62 -8.57
C ASP A 65 12.17 0.23 -7.30
N ILE A 66 12.27 -0.43 -6.14
CA ILE A 66 12.53 0.23 -4.85
C ILE A 66 13.94 0.83 -4.85
N GLU A 67 14.95 0.04 -5.24
CA GLU A 67 16.34 0.49 -5.31
C GLU A 67 16.52 1.65 -6.30
N ALA A 68 15.84 1.59 -7.46
CA ALA A 68 15.88 2.66 -8.45
C ALA A 68 15.26 3.96 -7.90
N PHE A 69 14.14 3.85 -7.17
CA PHE A 69 13.54 4.99 -6.49
C PHE A 69 14.46 5.57 -5.43
N GLU A 70 15.00 4.74 -4.53
CA GLU A 70 15.89 5.18 -3.44
C GLU A 70 17.13 5.87 -3.99
N SER A 71 17.78 5.29 -5.01
CA SER A 71 18.96 5.89 -5.66
C SER A 71 18.66 7.23 -6.33
N GLY A 72 17.48 7.38 -6.93
CA GLY A 72 17.05 8.64 -7.53
C GLY A 72 16.59 9.69 -6.52
N TYR A 73 16.10 9.26 -5.36
CA TYR A 73 15.65 10.12 -4.27
C TYR A 73 16.81 10.60 -3.40
N HIS A 74 17.79 9.74 -3.13
CA HIS A 74 18.92 10.03 -2.26
C HIS A 74 19.78 11.19 -2.80
N GLU A 75 20.07 12.15 -1.94
CA GLU A 75 20.76 13.41 -2.22
C GLU A 75 20.10 14.28 -3.31
N SER A 76 18.85 13.98 -3.66
CA SER A 76 18.12 14.72 -4.68
C SER A 76 17.55 16.04 -4.15
N ALA A 77 17.13 16.90 -5.08
CA ALA A 77 16.38 18.10 -4.73
C ALA A 77 15.03 17.78 -4.06
N ALA A 78 14.44 16.61 -4.35
CA ALA A 78 13.19 16.18 -3.75
C ALA A 78 13.39 15.81 -2.27
N GLU A 79 14.41 15.01 -1.96
CA GLU A 79 14.75 14.69 -0.57
C GLU A 79 15.05 15.95 0.23
N ARG A 80 15.82 16.88 -0.34
CA ARG A 80 16.10 18.16 0.32
C ARG A 80 14.83 18.95 0.60
N ALA A 81 13.88 18.96 -0.34
CA ALA A 81 12.60 19.65 -0.15
C ALA A 81 11.77 18.99 0.96
N ASP A 82 11.74 17.66 1.02
CA ASP A 82 11.02 16.92 2.06
C ASP A 82 11.62 17.13 3.46
N VAL A 83 12.95 17.11 3.57
CA VAL A 83 13.68 17.41 4.81
C VAL A 83 13.36 18.81 5.33
N LEU A 84 13.34 19.81 4.43
CA LEU A 84 12.96 21.19 4.79
C LEU A 84 11.49 21.28 5.18
N ALA A 85 10.60 20.68 4.40
CA ALA A 85 9.16 20.68 4.69
C ALA A 85 8.83 19.97 6.00
N TYR A 86 9.58 18.92 6.37
CA TYR A 86 9.48 18.28 7.66
C TYR A 86 9.92 19.25 8.77
N CYS A 87 11.09 19.85 8.64
CA CYS A 87 11.61 20.81 9.61
C CYS A 87 10.64 21.98 9.85
N GLU A 88 10.09 22.56 8.79
CA GLU A 88 9.09 23.64 8.88
C GLU A 88 7.79 23.18 9.57
N ARG A 89 7.29 21.99 9.23
CA ARG A 89 6.06 21.43 9.81
C ARG A 89 6.19 21.14 11.30
N HIS A 90 7.41 20.85 11.75
CA HIS A 90 7.72 20.44 13.11
C HIS A 90 8.44 21.52 13.92
N ASP A 91 8.43 22.78 13.47
CA ASP A 91 9.05 23.93 14.16
C ASP A 91 10.53 23.67 14.54
N GLY A 92 11.26 23.01 13.64
CA GLY A 92 12.66 22.64 13.84
C GLY A 92 12.90 21.37 14.66
N ASP A 93 11.86 20.71 15.19
CA ASP A 93 12.02 19.42 15.86
C ASP A 93 12.26 18.30 14.83
N VAL A 94 13.50 17.83 14.76
CA VAL A 94 13.96 16.78 13.83
C VAL A 94 14.09 15.41 14.48
N SER A 95 13.60 15.23 15.72
CA SER A 95 13.83 14.00 16.50
C SER A 95 13.29 12.72 15.82
N ARG A 96 12.32 12.86 14.92
CA ARG A 96 11.72 11.74 14.17
C ARG A 96 11.87 11.87 12.66
N ILE A 97 12.86 12.66 12.20
CA ILE A 97 13.07 12.91 10.77
C ILE A 97 13.40 11.61 10.01
N LEU A 98 14.19 10.72 10.61
CA LEU A 98 14.57 9.43 10.01
C LEU A 98 13.38 8.48 9.83
N GLU A 99 12.30 8.67 10.59
CA GLU A 99 11.08 7.88 10.41
C GLU A 99 10.17 8.46 9.31
N ALA A 100 10.38 9.71 8.93
CA ALA A 100 9.52 10.46 8.04
C ALA A 100 10.06 10.54 6.61
N ILE A 101 11.38 10.61 6.45
CA ILE A 101 12.03 10.70 5.14
C ILE A 101 12.20 9.30 4.56
N ILE A 102 11.88 9.15 3.28
CA ILE A 102 11.83 7.85 2.61
C ILE A 102 13.25 7.31 2.45
N GLY A 103 13.45 6.03 2.78
CA GLY A 103 14.76 5.36 2.65
C GLY A 103 15.81 5.84 3.65
N SER A 104 15.42 6.56 4.70
CA SER A 104 16.34 7.03 5.74
C SER A 104 16.90 5.91 6.61
N THR A 105 18.16 6.07 6.97
CA THR A 105 18.90 5.21 7.89
C THR A 105 19.52 6.03 9.02
N ASP A 106 20.02 5.36 10.06
CA ASP A 106 20.73 6.02 11.16
C ASP A 106 21.96 6.83 10.68
N GLY A 107 22.53 6.47 9.53
CA GLY A 107 23.66 7.18 8.92
C GLY A 107 23.32 8.54 8.30
N ASP A 108 22.03 8.84 8.10
CA ASP A 108 21.58 10.06 7.43
C ASP A 108 21.43 11.26 8.37
N ALA A 109 21.45 11.04 9.69
CA ALA A 109 21.22 12.09 10.69
C ALA A 109 22.17 13.30 10.50
N ASP A 110 23.47 13.05 10.41
CA ASP A 110 24.47 14.10 10.24
C ASP A 110 24.29 14.85 8.91
N ARG A 111 23.91 14.12 7.85
CA ARG A 111 23.67 14.66 6.52
C ARG A 111 22.46 15.60 6.53
N TYR A 112 21.35 15.21 7.15
CA TYR A 112 20.18 16.06 7.29
C TYR A 112 20.44 17.31 8.14
N VAL A 113 21.17 17.17 9.25
CA VAL A 113 21.60 18.33 10.05
C VAL A 113 22.45 19.29 9.21
N ALA A 114 23.39 18.77 8.40
CA ALA A 114 24.19 19.59 7.50
C ALA A 114 23.36 20.28 6.41
N MET A 115 22.37 19.58 5.84
CA MET A 115 21.43 20.16 4.85
C MET A 115 20.64 21.32 5.44
N LEU A 116 20.08 21.14 6.64
CA LEU A 116 19.31 22.17 7.33
C LEU A 116 20.19 23.36 7.73
N ALA A 117 21.38 23.10 8.29
CA ALA A 117 22.33 24.14 8.65
C ALA A 117 22.77 24.99 7.44
N LYS A 118 22.87 24.39 6.25
CA LYS A 118 23.13 25.12 5.00
C LYS A 118 21.92 25.96 4.60
N ALA A 119 20.71 25.42 4.68
CA ALA A 119 19.50 26.12 4.27
C ALA A 119 19.17 27.35 5.15
N PHE A 120 19.48 27.31 6.45
CA PHE A 120 19.25 28.43 7.37
C PHE A 120 20.38 29.48 7.39
N LYS A 121 21.49 29.24 6.68
CA LYS A 121 22.59 30.19 6.55
C LYS A 121 22.46 31.11 5.33
N ASP A 122 21.62 30.74 4.37
CA ASP A 122 21.25 31.54 3.20
C ASP A 122 20.04 32.44 3.54
#